data_AF-A0A7W6JB46-F1
#
_entry.id   AF-A0A7W6JB46-F1
#
_cell.length_a   1.000
_cell.length_b   1.000
_cell.length_c   1.000
_cell.angle_alpha   90.00
_cell.angle_beta   90.00
_cell.angle_gamma   90.00
#
_symmetry.space_group_name_H-M   'P 1'
#
loop_
_entity.id
_entity.type
_entity.pdbx_description
1 polymer ?
#
loop_
_entity_poly.entity_id
_entity_poly.type
_entity_poly.pdbx_seq_one_letter_code
_entity_poly.pdbx_strand_id
1 'polypeptide(L)'
;MIALALTLLAAEPEPARAELCLAHVNAMIAEASRETGMVAGPSWFIRDWWTDRLPEDASSGALSAEQRMALEASIVARKAVDPDKYRAELQSCADEAIDGGALP
;
A
#
# COMPACT_ATOMS: atom_id res chain seq x y z
N MET A 1 33.95 -1.28 -31.33
CA MET A 1 33.16 -2.25 -30.53
C MET A 1 32.57 -1.50 -29.36
N ILE A 2 31.34 -1.00 -29.49
CA ILE A 2 30.62 -0.30 -28.42
C ILE A 2 29.61 -1.30 -27.86
N ALA A 3 29.86 -1.79 -26.65
CA ALA A 3 28.92 -2.62 -25.90
C ALA A 3 27.78 -1.73 -25.39
N LEU A 4 26.66 -1.70 -26.10
CA LEU A 4 25.40 -1.21 -25.56
C LEU A 4 24.88 -2.25 -24.56
N ALA A 5 25.17 -2.04 -23.28
CA ALA A 5 24.46 -2.69 -22.20
C ALA A 5 23.08 -2.01 -22.08
N LEU A 6 22.07 -2.57 -22.76
CA LEU A 6 20.67 -2.28 -22.43
C LEU A 6 20.38 -2.85 -21.04
N THR A 7 20.46 -2.00 -20.02
CA THR A 7 19.79 -2.25 -18.75
C THR A 7 18.29 -2.23 -19.01
N LEU A 8 17.71 -3.42 -19.23
CA LEU A 8 16.28 -3.62 -19.03
C LEU A 8 15.99 -3.23 -17.57
N LEU A 9 15.42 -2.03 -17.36
CA LEU A 9 14.64 -1.77 -16.16
C LEU A 9 13.45 -2.72 -16.24
N ALA A 10 13.59 -3.93 -15.70
CA ALA A 10 12.43 -4.69 -15.29
C ALA A 10 11.77 -3.84 -14.20
N ALA A 11 10.71 -3.11 -14.57
CA ALA A 11 9.79 -2.59 -13.57
C ALA A 11 9.38 -3.79 -12.73
N GLU A 12 9.75 -3.78 -11.45
CA GLU A 12 9.30 -4.84 -10.55
C GLU A 12 7.78 -4.94 -10.69
N PRO A 13 7.22 -6.15 -10.75
CA PRO A 13 5.78 -6.29 -10.86
C PRO A 13 5.14 -5.51 -9.72
N GLU A 14 4.31 -4.53 -10.08
CA GLU A 14 3.60 -3.74 -9.08
C GLU A 14 2.81 -4.71 -8.18
N PRO A 15 2.86 -4.52 -6.85
CA PRO A 15 2.17 -5.41 -5.94
C PRO A 15 0.67 -5.42 -6.23
N ALA A 16 -0.02 -6.49 -5.84
CA ALA A 16 -1.46 -6.53 -5.95
C ALA A 16 -2.10 -5.29 -5.28
N ARG A 17 -3.20 -4.80 -5.84
CA ARG A 17 -3.89 -3.59 -5.35
C ARG A 17 -4.14 -3.64 -3.85
N ALA A 18 -4.58 -4.79 -3.34
CA ALA A 18 -4.83 -4.99 -1.91
C ALA A 18 -3.56 -4.88 -1.06
N GLU A 19 -2.42 -5.41 -1.52
CA GLU A 19 -1.13 -5.31 -0.82
C GLU A 19 -0.68 -3.84 -0.73
N LEU A 20 -0.80 -3.08 -1.83
CA LEU A 20 -0.46 -1.65 -1.87
C LEU A 20 -1.38 -0.82 -0.96
N CYS A 21 -2.69 -1.05 -1.05
CA CYS A 21 -3.65 -0.27 -0.29
C CYS A 21 -3.59 -0.58 1.21
N LEU A 22 -3.36 -1.84 1.59
CA LEU A 22 -3.13 -2.20 2.97
C LEU A 22 -1.89 -1.50 3.52
N ALA A 23 -0.79 -1.45 2.75
CA ALA A 23 0.43 -0.76 3.16
C ALA A 23 0.21 0.75 3.36
N HIS A 24 -0.53 1.41 2.46
CA HIS A 24 -0.90 2.83 2.60
C HIS A 24 -1.72 3.11 3.86
N VAL A 25 -2.74 2.29 4.12
CA VAL A 25 -3.62 2.43 5.30
C VAL A 25 -2.85 2.17 6.59
N ASN A 26 -2.00 1.13 6.62
CA ASN A 26 -1.16 0.84 7.78
C ASN A 26 -0.18 1.98 8.09
N ALA A 27 0.42 2.59 7.06
CA ALA A 27 1.30 3.75 7.23
C ALA A 27 0.55 4.96 7.82
N MET A 28 -0.65 5.25 7.31
CA MET A 28 -1.50 6.34 7.80
C MET A 28 -1.94 6.12 9.25
N ILE A 29 -2.38 4.91 9.60
CA ILE A 29 -2.75 4.53 10.97
C ILE A 29 -1.57 4.70 11.92
N ALA A 30 -0.40 4.19 11.53
CA ALA A 30 0.81 4.28 12.35
C ALA A 30 1.24 5.74 12.56
N GLU A 31 1.11 6.59 11.54
CA GLU A 31 1.37 8.03 11.64
C GLU A 31 0.37 8.73 12.57
N ALA A 32 -0.94 8.56 12.34
CA ALA A 32 -1.98 9.16 13.18
C ALA A 32 -1.83 8.75 14.66
N SER A 33 -1.52 7.48 14.91
CA SER A 33 -1.26 6.96 16.25
C SER A 33 -0.03 7.59 16.89
N ARG A 34 1.06 7.86 16.14
CA ARG A 34 2.26 8.52 16.66
C ARG A 34 2.03 10.01 16.93
N GLU A 35 1.31 10.69 16.04
CA GLU A 35 1.14 12.15 16.11
C GLU A 35 0.08 12.59 17.11
N THR A 36 -1.02 11.84 17.20
CA THR A 36 -2.20 12.26 17.97
C THR A 36 -2.56 11.31 19.11
N GLY A 37 -1.95 10.12 19.15
CA GLY A 37 -2.36 9.05 20.08
C GLY A 37 -3.73 8.45 19.76
N MET A 38 -4.37 8.85 18.66
CA MET A 38 -5.71 8.43 18.27
C MET A 38 -5.75 8.03 16.79
N VAL A 39 -6.64 7.10 16.46
CA VAL A 39 -6.92 6.65 15.09
C VAL A 39 -8.42 6.64 14.89
N ALA A 40 -8.91 7.23 13.79
CA ALA A 40 -10.33 7.26 13.48
C ALA A 40 -10.87 5.83 13.28
N GLY A 41 -12.04 5.53 13.86
CA GLY A 41 -12.69 4.21 13.74
C GLY A 41 -12.80 3.68 12.30
N PRO A 42 -13.21 4.51 11.31
CA PRO A 42 -13.26 4.11 9.90
C PRO A 42 -11.95 3.56 9.32
N SER A 43 -10.79 3.99 9.83
CA SER A 43 -9.50 3.51 9.34
C SER A 43 -9.30 2.02 9.58
N TRP A 44 -9.82 1.48 10.69
CA TRP A 44 -9.71 0.05 10.98
C TRP A 44 -10.61 -0.79 10.08
N PHE A 45 -11.83 -0.32 9.79
CA PHE A 45 -12.72 -1.01 8.85
C PHE A 45 -12.15 -1.08 7.44
N ILE A 46 -11.54 0.01 6.96
CA ILE A 46 -10.87 0.05 5.66
C ILE A 46 -9.66 -0.91 5.64
N ARG A 47 -8.86 -0.95 6.72
CA ARG A 47 -7.72 -1.88 6.83
C ARG A 47 -8.18 -3.34 6.75
N ASP A 48 -9.19 -3.69 7.52
CA ASP A 48 -9.69 -5.06 7.59
C ASP A 48 -10.30 -5.48 6.24
N TRP A 49 -11.04 -4.58 5.58
CA TRP A 49 -11.60 -4.83 4.24
C TRP A 49 -10.53 -5.15 3.19
N TRP A 50 -9.38 -4.47 3.23
CA TRP A 50 -8.23 -4.75 2.36
C TRP A 50 -7.51 -6.05 2.73
N THR A 51 -7.46 -6.37 4.04
CA THR A 51 -6.85 -7.60 4.54
C THR A 51 -7.59 -8.83 4.02
N ASP A 52 -8.92 -8.80 4.00
CA ASP A 52 -9.77 -9.88 3.48
C ASP A 52 -9.65 -10.09 1.97
N ARG A 53 -9.03 -9.14 1.26
CA ARG A 53 -8.82 -9.15 -0.20
C ARG A 53 -7.38 -9.37 -0.58
N LEU A 54 -6.51 -9.66 0.39
CA LEU A 54 -5.16 -10.06 0.08
C LEU A 54 -5.18 -11.29 -0.84
N PRO A 55 -4.29 -11.30 -1.84
CA PRO A 55 -4.17 -12.44 -2.74
C PRO A 55 -3.76 -13.70 -1.95
N GLU A 56 -4.24 -14.86 -2.39
CA GLU A 56 -3.83 -16.13 -1.81
C GLU A 56 -2.32 -16.33 -1.93
N ASP A 57 -1.70 -16.98 -0.94
CA ASP A 57 -0.26 -17.24 -0.95
C ASP A 57 0.15 -17.98 -2.24
N ALA A 58 1.27 -17.55 -2.83
CA ALA A 58 1.81 -18.01 -4.12
C ALA A 58 0.97 -17.69 -5.38
N SER A 59 -0.11 -16.92 -5.28
CA SER A 59 -0.78 -16.36 -6.46
C SER A 59 0.00 -15.18 -7.07
N SER A 60 -0.31 -14.83 -8.32
CA SER A 60 0.34 -13.71 -8.99
C SER A 60 0.04 -12.39 -8.27
N GLY A 61 1.10 -11.68 -7.86
CA GLY A 61 0.99 -10.41 -7.12
C GLY A 61 0.88 -10.57 -5.60
N ALA A 62 0.82 -11.80 -5.07
CA ALA A 62 0.97 -12.07 -3.64
C ALA A 62 2.40 -11.79 -3.18
N LEU A 63 2.52 -11.08 -2.08
CA LEU A 63 3.80 -10.77 -1.48
C LEU A 63 4.12 -11.77 -0.36
N SER A 64 5.40 -12.12 -0.22
CA SER A 64 5.88 -12.77 1.00
C SER A 64 5.75 -11.81 2.19
N ALA A 65 5.78 -12.34 3.42
CA ALA A 65 5.76 -11.49 4.62
C ALA A 65 6.89 -10.45 4.63
N GLU A 66 8.09 -10.82 4.19
CA GLU A 66 9.24 -9.90 4.09
C GLU A 66 8.99 -8.81 3.04
N GLN A 67 8.40 -9.16 1.89
CA GLN A 67 8.03 -8.20 0.86
C GLN A 67 6.92 -7.24 1.34
N ARG A 68 5.94 -7.72 2.12
CA ARG A 68 4.90 -6.86 2.74
C ARG A 68 5.52 -5.85 3.70
N MET A 69 6.42 -6.31 4.57
CA MET A 69 7.14 -5.42 5.49
C MET A 69 7.98 -4.38 4.74
N ALA A 70 8.66 -4.79 3.67
CA ALA A 70 9.43 -3.88 2.83
C ALA A 70 8.53 -2.86 2.12
N LEU A 71 7.37 -3.29 1.62
CA LEU A 71 6.39 -2.41 0.99
C LEU A 71 5.86 -1.38 1.99
N GLU A 72 5.44 -1.80 3.18
CA GLU A 72 4.99 -0.90 4.25
C GLU A 72 6.05 0.14 4.64
N ALA A 73 7.30 -0.30 4.82
CA ALA A 73 8.41 0.60 5.11
C ALA A 73 8.66 1.60 3.96
N SER A 74 8.46 1.17 2.71
CA SER A 74 8.64 2.03 1.53
C SER A 74 7.62 3.16 1.43
N ILE A 75 6.42 3.02 2.02
CA ILE A 75 5.34 4.02 1.91
C ILE A 75 5.79 5.38 2.46
N VAL A 76 6.55 5.39 3.56
CA VAL A 76 7.09 6.62 4.15
C VAL A 76 8.03 7.34 3.17
N ALA A 77 8.89 6.59 2.47
CA ALA A 77 9.77 7.15 1.46
C ALA A 77 8.99 7.67 0.25
N ARG A 78 7.95 6.94 -0.21
CA ARG A 78 7.05 7.38 -1.29
C ARG A 78 6.37 8.71 -0.93
N LYS A 79 5.85 8.84 0.30
CA LYS A 79 5.26 10.09 0.82
C LYS A 79 6.26 11.25 0.82
N ALA A 80 7.51 11.00 1.19
CA ALA A 80 8.55 12.04 1.22
C ALA A 80 8.97 12.51 -0.18
N VAL A 81 8.98 11.60 -1.17
CA VAL A 81 9.33 11.91 -2.56
C VAL A 81 8.21 12.67 -3.27
N ASP A 82 6.97 12.23 -3.11
CA ASP A 82 5.80 12.84 -3.76
C ASP A 82 4.56 12.78 -2.82
N PRO A 83 4.38 13.81 -1.97
CA PRO A 83 3.27 13.84 -1.02
C PRO A 83 1.88 13.87 -1.65
N ASP A 84 1.75 14.52 -2.82
CA ASP A 84 0.45 14.66 -3.49
C ASP A 84 0.04 13.36 -4.16
N LYS A 85 0.98 12.66 -4.81
CA LYS A 85 0.74 11.30 -5.31
C LYS A 85 0.41 10.34 -4.18
N TYR A 86 1.15 10.38 -3.07
CA TYR A 86 0.84 9.57 -1.88
C TYR A 86 -0.60 9.81 -1.39
N ARG A 87 -1.01 11.08 -1.26
CA ARG A 87 -2.37 11.43 -0.82
C ARG A 87 -3.42 10.93 -1.80
N ALA A 88 -3.19 11.07 -3.11
CA ALA A 88 -4.10 10.60 -4.14
C ALA A 88 -4.25 9.07 -4.12
N GLU A 89 -3.15 8.32 -3.96
CA GLU A 89 -3.19 6.86 -3.84
C GLU A 89 -3.91 6.40 -2.57
N LEU A 90 -3.60 7.00 -1.42
CA LEU A 90 -4.27 6.71 -0.15
C LEU A 90 -5.78 6.99 -0.25
N GLN A 91 -6.16 8.14 -0.81
CA GLN A 91 -7.57 8.48 -1.01
C GLN A 91 -8.26 7.48 -1.93
N SER A 92 -7.63 7.12 -3.04
CA SER A 92 -8.17 6.12 -3.96
C SER A 92 -8.36 4.75 -3.30
N CYS A 93 -7.44 4.32 -2.42
CA CYS A 93 -7.59 3.10 -1.64
C CYS A 93 -8.72 3.17 -0.61
N ALA A 94 -8.95 4.34 -0.01
CA ALA A 94 -10.05 4.56 0.93
C ALA A 94 -11.40 4.56 0.21
N ASP A 95 -11.52 5.30 -0.90
CA ASP A 95 -12.74 5.39 -1.71
C ASP A 95 -13.14 4.02 -2.25
N GLU A 96 -12.18 3.25 -2.78
CA GLU A 96 -12.43 1.90 -3.29
C GLU A 96 -12.94 0.95 -2.19
N ALA A 97 -12.39 1.03 -0.98
CA ALA A 97 -12.87 0.24 0.14
C ALA A 97 -14.27 0.68 0.60
N ILE A 98 -14.53 1.99 0.68
CA ILE A 98 -15.83 2.55 1.07
C ILE A 98 -16.91 2.15 0.05
N ASP A 99 -16.66 2.35 -1.24
CA ASP A 99 -17.56 1.96 -2.33
C ASP A 99 -17.76 0.43 -2.34
N GLY A 100 -16.75 -0.32 -1.92
CA GLY A 100 -16.77 -1.76 -1.74
C GLY A 100 -17.44 -2.25 -0.45
N GLY A 101 -18.02 -1.36 0.35
CA GLY A 101 -18.78 -1.70 1.56
C GLY A 101 -17.92 -1.93 2.81
N ALA A 102 -16.76 -1.27 2.91
CA ALA A 102 -15.94 -1.33 4.13
C ALA A 102 -16.62 -0.73 5.36
N LEU A 103 -17.51 0.26 5.17
CA LEU A 103 -18.20 0.91 6.27
C LEU A 103 -19.55 0.24 6.57
N PRO A 104 -19.93 0.06 7.85
CA PRO A 104 -21.23 -0.47 8.25
C PRO A 104 -22.39 0.52 8.06
#